data_AF-T1GGC8-F1
#
_entry.id   AF-T1GGC8-F1
#
_cell.length_a   1.000
_cell.length_b   1.000
_cell.length_c   1.000
_cell.angle_alpha   90.00
_cell.angle_beta   90.00
_cell.angle_gamma   90.00
#
_symmetry.space_group_name_H-M   'P 1'
#
loop_
_entity.id
_entity.type
_entity.pdbx_description
1 polymer ?
#
loop_
_entity_poly.entity_id
_entity_poly.type
_entity_poly.pdbx_seq_one_letter_code
_entity_poly.pdbx_strand_id
1 'polypeptide(L)'
;MPGRGTLAQNSLKNPRISNETDSSALQIRTKQLLLLARVREKSGNIPGSLNTLKEARENQYKLQKRISIEQPGSLLEHYKVMSKICTLLAEQSISLRENEQALQYYKEALKFSPEDVQILCSLGRLYMQMNLMDLCRDICSQILRIDSNNETASVMMAGGGGLMSSQAIFLRKVSITEQLQCIIIVLGLVVER
;
A
#
# COMPACT_ATOMS: atom_id res chain seq x y z
N MET A 1 -8.89 -41.05 55.47
CA MET A 1 -8.71 -41.68 54.14
C MET A 1 -9.68 -41.01 53.15
N PRO A 2 -9.29 -39.94 52.43
CA PRO A 2 -10.13 -39.38 51.39
C PRO A 2 -9.77 -40.00 50.03
N GLY A 3 -10.78 -40.53 49.35
CA GLY A 3 -10.68 -41.06 48.00
C GLY A 3 -10.42 -39.96 46.97
N ARG A 4 -9.52 -40.22 46.04
CA ARG A 4 -9.20 -39.36 44.90
C ARG A 4 -10.37 -39.38 43.90
N GLY A 5 -11.22 -38.37 43.96
CA GLY A 5 -12.06 -37.99 42.82
C GLY A 5 -11.23 -37.17 41.84
N THR A 6 -10.74 -37.79 40.78
CA THR A 6 -10.19 -37.08 39.62
C THR A 6 -11.33 -36.35 38.92
N LEU A 7 -11.50 -35.06 39.25
CA LEU A 7 -12.29 -34.15 38.44
C LEU A 7 -11.56 -33.94 37.12
N ALA A 8 -12.09 -34.55 36.08
CA ALA A 8 -11.73 -34.31 34.70
C ALA A 8 -11.86 -32.81 34.40
N GLN A 9 -10.73 -32.10 34.38
CA GLN A 9 -10.64 -30.79 33.74
C GLN A 9 -10.61 -30.96 32.23
N ASN A 10 -11.72 -31.46 31.66
CA ASN A 10 -12.05 -31.23 30.27
C ASN A 10 -12.86 -29.94 30.21
N SER A 11 -12.18 -28.81 30.47
CA SER A 11 -12.72 -27.50 30.12
C SER A 11 -12.73 -27.42 28.60
N LEU A 12 -13.91 -27.65 28.02
CA LEU A 12 -14.25 -27.35 26.64
C LEU A 12 -13.69 -25.96 26.29
N LYS A 13 -12.54 -25.93 25.61
CA LYS A 13 -11.97 -24.72 25.06
C LYS A 13 -12.96 -24.28 23.98
N ASN A 14 -13.83 -23.33 24.34
CA ASN A 14 -14.88 -22.84 23.48
C ASN A 14 -14.22 -22.38 22.16
N PRO A 15 -14.50 -23.02 21.00
CA PRO A 15 -13.71 -22.84 19.79
C PRO A 15 -13.59 -21.37 19.37
N ARG A 16 -14.63 -20.57 19.65
CA ARG A 16 -14.66 -19.13 19.40
C ARG A 16 -13.64 -18.35 20.25
N ILE A 17 -13.51 -18.68 21.53
CA ILE A 17 -12.59 -17.99 22.45
C ILE A 17 -11.13 -18.37 22.15
N SER A 18 -10.86 -19.65 21.83
CA SER A 18 -9.52 -20.06 21.38
C SER A 18 -9.12 -19.39 20.06
N ASN A 19 -10.08 -19.19 19.15
CA ASN A 19 -9.81 -18.56 17.86
C ASN A 19 -9.57 -17.05 17.96
N GLU A 20 -10.27 -16.33 18.85
CA GLU A 20 -10.00 -14.91 19.13
C GLU A 20 -8.62 -14.69 19.77
N THR A 21 -8.20 -15.56 20.69
CA THR A 21 -6.85 -15.52 21.28
C THR A 21 -5.77 -15.81 20.22
N ASP A 22 -6.07 -16.68 19.25
CA ASP A 22 -5.16 -16.98 18.15
C ASP A 22 -5.09 -15.84 17.12
N SER A 23 -6.21 -15.18 16.81
CA SER A 23 -6.27 -14.04 15.89
C SER A 23 -5.52 -12.82 16.45
N SER A 24 -5.73 -12.52 17.73
CA SER A 24 -4.98 -11.46 18.43
C SER A 24 -3.48 -11.79 18.54
N ALA A 25 -3.10 -13.05 18.78
CA ALA A 25 -1.71 -13.49 18.76
C ALA A 25 -1.05 -13.32 17.38
N LEU A 26 -1.77 -13.61 16.30
CA LEU A 26 -1.30 -13.39 14.93
C LEU A 26 -1.12 -11.89 14.63
N GLN A 27 -2.02 -11.02 15.09
CA GLN A 27 -1.87 -9.57 14.98
C GLN A 27 -0.63 -9.05 15.73
N ILE A 28 -0.42 -9.52 16.97
CA ILE A 28 0.78 -9.18 17.76
C ILE A 28 2.04 -9.66 17.04
N ARG A 29 2.04 -10.89 16.51
CA ARG A 29 3.17 -11.43 15.76
C ARG A 29 3.46 -10.61 14.50
N THR A 30 2.44 -10.17 13.76
CA THR A 30 2.64 -9.28 12.61
C THR A 30 3.37 -8.00 13.04
N LYS A 31 2.94 -7.35 14.14
CA LYS A 31 3.58 -6.12 14.65
C LYS A 31 5.04 -6.37 15.04
N GLN A 32 5.32 -7.48 15.71
CA GLN A 32 6.69 -7.88 16.08
C GLN A 32 7.57 -8.10 14.85
N LEU A 33 7.06 -8.79 13.82
CA LEU A 33 7.80 -9.05 12.59
C LEU A 33 8.10 -7.74 11.84
N LEU A 34 7.16 -6.81 11.77
CA LEU A 34 7.37 -5.48 11.18
C LEU A 34 8.45 -4.68 11.92
N LEU A 35 8.44 -4.70 13.25
CA LEU A 35 9.47 -4.04 14.04
C LEU A 35 10.85 -4.69 13.84
N LEU A 36 10.89 -6.03 13.83
CA LEU A 36 12.13 -6.77 13.58
C LEU A 36 12.69 -6.48 12.19
N ALA A 37 11.84 -6.44 11.15
CA ALA A 37 12.25 -6.07 9.80
C ALA A 37 12.86 -4.67 9.76
N ARG A 38 12.23 -3.69 10.43
CA ARG A 38 12.75 -2.32 10.52
C ARG A 38 14.10 -2.25 11.24
N VAL A 39 14.28 -3.00 12.32
CA VAL A 39 15.57 -3.09 13.01
C VAL A 39 16.64 -3.73 12.11
N ARG A 40 16.29 -4.81 11.41
CA ARG A 40 17.20 -5.48 10.47
C ARG A 40 17.62 -4.56 9.31
N GLU A 41 16.67 -3.82 8.75
CA GLU A 41 16.93 -2.81 7.72
C GLU A 41 17.90 -1.73 8.22
N LYS A 42 17.63 -1.15 9.41
CA LYS A 42 18.52 -0.14 10.02
C LYS A 42 19.89 -0.68 10.40
N SER A 43 20.00 -1.98 10.70
CA SER A 43 21.28 -2.65 10.93
C SER A 43 22.05 -2.99 9.65
N GLY A 44 21.51 -2.66 8.46
CA GLY A 44 22.11 -2.98 7.17
C GLY A 44 21.87 -4.42 6.69
N ASN A 45 21.17 -5.24 7.47
CA ASN A 45 20.80 -6.60 7.10
C ASN A 45 19.51 -6.63 6.27
N ILE A 46 19.61 -6.13 5.02
CA ILE A 46 18.53 -6.14 4.05
C ILE A 46 18.00 -7.56 3.75
N PRO A 47 18.83 -8.60 3.48
CA PRO A 47 18.29 -9.93 3.16
C PRO A 47 17.56 -10.56 4.36
N GLY A 48 18.04 -10.36 5.58
CA GLY A 48 17.35 -10.80 6.79
C GLY A 48 16.04 -10.06 6.99
N SER A 49 15.98 -8.77 6.68
CA SER A 49 14.74 -7.98 6.74
C SER A 49 13.71 -8.51 5.74
N LEU A 50 14.14 -8.82 4.52
CA LEU A 50 13.29 -9.32 3.45
C LEU A 50 12.63 -10.65 3.83
N ASN A 51 13.40 -11.58 4.40
CA ASN A 51 12.84 -12.84 4.91
C ASN A 51 11.82 -12.60 6.04
N THR A 52 12.09 -11.70 6.96
CA THR A 52 11.13 -11.35 8.03
C THR A 52 9.84 -10.74 7.49
N LEU A 53 9.93 -9.91 6.45
CA LEU A 53 8.75 -9.35 5.80
C LEU A 53 7.96 -10.43 5.03
N LYS A 54 8.62 -11.39 4.39
CA LYS A 54 7.95 -12.55 3.77
C LYS A 54 7.18 -13.34 4.83
N GLU A 55 7.77 -13.60 6.00
CA GLU A 55 7.08 -14.22 7.12
C GLU A 55 5.88 -13.38 7.61
N ALA A 56 6.02 -12.05 7.68
CA ALA A 56 4.94 -11.14 8.07
C ALA A 56 3.77 -11.22 7.08
N ARG A 57 4.06 -11.28 5.78
CA ARG A 57 3.06 -11.43 4.71
C ARG A 57 2.31 -12.76 4.85
N GLU A 58 3.01 -13.87 5.05
CA GLU A 58 2.38 -15.17 5.26
C GLU A 58 1.52 -15.20 6.53
N ASN A 59 1.98 -14.55 7.60
CA ASN A 59 1.21 -14.41 8.84
C ASN A 59 -0.10 -13.65 8.58
N GLN A 60 -0.06 -12.56 7.80
CA GLN A 60 -1.25 -11.82 7.39
C GLN A 60 -2.18 -12.61 6.48
N TYR A 61 -1.68 -13.45 5.56
CA TYR A 61 -2.55 -14.33 4.77
C TYR A 61 -3.26 -15.37 5.62
N LYS A 62 -2.58 -15.93 6.63
CA LYS A 62 -3.19 -16.84 7.61
C LYS A 62 -4.28 -16.12 8.42
N LEU A 63 -4.00 -14.88 8.84
CA LEU A 63 -4.95 -14.04 9.55
C LEU A 63 -6.17 -13.69 8.68
N GLN A 64 -5.97 -13.28 7.42
CA GLN A 64 -7.03 -12.93 6.49
C GLN A 64 -8.02 -14.08 6.28
N LYS A 65 -7.52 -15.31 6.08
CA LYS A 65 -8.37 -16.50 5.94
C LYS A 65 -9.26 -16.75 7.15
N ARG A 66 -8.86 -16.31 8.34
CA ARG A 66 -9.67 -16.44 9.57
C ARG A 66 -10.63 -15.26 9.75
N ILE A 67 -10.17 -14.05 9.47
CA ILE A 67 -10.96 -12.81 9.69
C ILE A 67 -12.09 -12.65 8.67
N SER A 68 -11.96 -13.20 7.46
CA SER A 68 -13.05 -13.28 6.48
C SER A 68 -14.31 -13.98 7.01
N ILE A 69 -14.23 -14.71 8.14
CA ILE A 69 -15.33 -15.43 8.79
C ILE A 69 -15.91 -14.62 9.98
N GLU A 70 -15.14 -13.71 10.59
CA GLU A 70 -15.43 -13.15 11.92
C GLU A 70 -15.93 -11.70 11.89
N GLN A 71 -15.31 -10.78 11.12
CA GLN A 71 -15.55 -9.33 11.20
C GLN A 71 -15.23 -8.62 9.85
N PRO A 72 -16.20 -8.40 8.94
CA PRO A 72 -15.95 -7.75 7.66
C PRO A 72 -15.48 -6.28 7.79
N GLY A 73 -15.80 -5.60 8.89
CA GLY A 73 -15.37 -4.22 9.16
C GLY A 73 -13.86 -4.05 9.39
N SER A 74 -13.18 -5.09 9.90
CA SER A 74 -11.72 -5.08 10.14
C SER A 74 -10.89 -5.36 8.88
N LEU A 75 -11.54 -5.79 7.79
CA LEU A 75 -10.88 -6.18 6.54
C LEU A 75 -10.04 -5.05 5.93
N LEU A 76 -10.49 -3.80 6.08
CA LEU A 76 -9.76 -2.62 5.62
C LEU A 76 -8.42 -2.44 6.34
N GLU A 77 -8.38 -2.65 7.65
CA GLU A 77 -7.13 -2.57 8.43
C GLU A 77 -6.16 -3.69 8.03
N HIS A 78 -6.66 -4.89 7.73
CA HIS A 78 -5.84 -5.97 7.18
C HIS A 78 -5.27 -5.62 5.81
N TYR A 79 -6.08 -5.04 4.93
CA TYR A 79 -5.62 -4.61 3.60
C TYR A 79 -4.57 -3.51 3.70
N LYS A 80 -4.73 -2.53 4.60
CA LYS A 80 -3.71 -1.51 4.85
C LYS A 80 -2.40 -2.13 5.33
N VAL A 81 -2.45 -3.05 6.30
CA VAL A 81 -1.25 -3.71 6.82
C VAL A 81 -0.58 -4.58 5.73
N MET A 82 -1.37 -5.32 4.96
CA MET A 82 -0.87 -6.16 3.87
C MET A 82 -0.22 -5.33 2.76
N SER A 83 -0.90 -4.26 2.33
CA SER A 83 -0.39 -3.28 1.37
C SER A 83 0.96 -2.73 1.84
N LYS A 84 1.04 -2.31 3.11
CA LYS A 84 2.29 -1.82 3.71
C LYS A 84 3.41 -2.86 3.72
N ILE A 85 3.13 -4.11 4.04
CA ILE A 85 4.14 -5.20 3.98
C ILE A 85 4.65 -5.38 2.56
N CYS A 86 3.75 -5.39 1.56
CA CYS A 86 4.12 -5.55 0.16
C CYS A 86 4.96 -4.36 -0.35
N THR A 87 4.63 -3.13 0.03
CA THR A 87 5.42 -1.95 -0.28
C THR A 87 6.83 -2.03 0.29
N LEU A 88 6.98 -2.44 1.57
CA LEU A 88 8.30 -2.62 2.19
C LEU A 88 9.11 -3.74 1.51
N LEU A 89 8.47 -4.84 1.13
CA LEU A 89 9.13 -5.91 0.35
C LEU A 89 9.65 -5.39 -1.00
N ALA A 90 8.86 -4.56 -1.68
CA ALA A 90 9.27 -3.95 -2.94
C ALA A 90 10.49 -3.04 -2.74
N GLU A 91 10.47 -2.14 -1.75
CA GLU A 91 11.59 -1.23 -1.44
C GLU A 91 12.89 -1.97 -1.11
N GLN A 92 12.79 -3.06 -0.36
CA GLN A 92 13.95 -3.90 -0.05
C GLN A 92 14.45 -4.68 -1.27
N SER A 93 13.54 -5.14 -2.14
CA SER A 93 13.90 -5.80 -3.39
C SER A 93 14.61 -4.84 -4.35
N ILE A 94 14.18 -3.57 -4.42
CA ILE A 94 14.88 -2.51 -5.17
C ILE A 94 16.29 -2.30 -4.60
N SER A 95 16.42 -2.29 -3.26
CA SER A 95 17.72 -2.16 -2.60
C SER A 95 18.68 -3.31 -2.94
N LEU A 96 18.14 -4.50 -3.22
CA LEU A 96 18.87 -5.68 -3.71
C LEU A 96 19.07 -5.71 -5.23
N ARG A 97 18.62 -4.67 -5.96
CA ARG A 97 18.59 -4.59 -7.44
C ARG A 97 17.69 -5.63 -8.11
N GLU A 98 16.77 -6.23 -7.36
CA GLU A 98 15.77 -7.18 -7.85
C GLU A 98 14.49 -6.46 -8.33
N ASN A 99 14.62 -5.68 -9.41
CA ASN A 99 13.54 -4.82 -9.90
C ASN A 99 12.27 -5.59 -10.33
N GLU A 100 12.42 -6.80 -10.89
CA GLU A 100 11.28 -7.63 -11.30
C GLU A 100 10.45 -8.12 -10.11
N GLN A 101 11.11 -8.54 -9.02
CA GLN A 101 10.41 -8.92 -7.79
C GLN A 101 9.72 -7.71 -7.15
N ALA A 102 10.38 -6.55 -7.13
CA ALA A 102 9.78 -5.32 -6.63
C ALA A 102 8.48 -4.95 -7.36
N LEU A 103 8.46 -5.12 -8.69
CA LEU A 103 7.29 -4.89 -9.53
C LEU A 103 6.14 -5.83 -9.15
N GLN A 104 6.44 -7.11 -8.90
CA GLN A 104 5.44 -8.07 -8.44
C GLN A 104 4.85 -7.71 -7.08
N TYR A 105 5.68 -7.29 -6.13
CA TYR A 105 5.22 -6.85 -4.80
C TYR A 105 4.40 -5.56 -4.85
N TYR A 106 4.76 -4.57 -5.69
CA TYR A 106 3.95 -3.37 -5.85
C TYR A 106 2.58 -3.67 -6.49
N LYS A 107 2.53 -4.55 -7.49
CA LYS A 107 1.25 -5.01 -8.08
C LYS A 107 0.39 -5.73 -7.04
N GLU A 108 1.02 -6.51 -6.15
CA GLU A 108 0.32 -7.15 -5.03
C GLU A 108 -0.24 -6.10 -4.05
N ALA A 109 0.53 -5.08 -3.71
CA ALA A 109 0.09 -3.99 -2.83
C ALA A 109 -1.14 -3.24 -3.39
N LEU A 110 -1.15 -2.96 -4.70
CA LEU A 110 -2.26 -2.30 -5.39
C LEU A 110 -3.56 -3.13 -5.41
N LYS A 111 -3.49 -4.46 -5.24
CA LYS A 111 -4.72 -5.27 -5.08
C LYS A 111 -5.44 -4.98 -3.78
N PHE A 112 -4.69 -4.61 -2.74
CA PHE A 112 -5.22 -4.29 -1.41
C PHE A 112 -5.52 -2.80 -1.26
N SER A 113 -4.81 -1.93 -1.99
CA SER A 113 -4.99 -0.48 -1.95
C SER A 113 -4.83 0.10 -3.36
N PRO A 114 -5.86 -0.02 -4.22
CA PRO A 114 -5.76 0.33 -5.64
C PRO A 114 -5.61 1.84 -5.91
N GLU A 115 -6.05 2.67 -4.97
CA GLU A 115 -6.02 4.14 -5.10
C GLU A 115 -4.89 4.78 -4.27
N ASP A 116 -3.95 3.98 -3.75
CA ASP A 116 -2.83 4.52 -2.99
C ASP A 116 -1.83 5.20 -3.95
N VAL A 117 -1.93 6.53 -3.99
CA VAL A 117 -1.08 7.40 -4.79
C VAL A 117 0.40 7.19 -4.47
N GLN A 118 0.78 6.92 -3.22
CA GLN A 118 2.18 6.73 -2.86
C GLN A 118 2.76 5.47 -3.50
N ILE A 119 1.98 4.38 -3.52
CA ILE A 119 2.38 3.11 -4.14
C ILE A 119 2.46 3.26 -5.66
N LEU A 120 1.48 3.95 -6.27
CA LEU A 120 1.51 4.26 -7.69
C LEU A 120 2.74 5.10 -8.07
N CYS A 121 3.08 6.12 -7.27
CA CYS A 121 4.30 6.91 -7.50
C CYS A 121 5.57 6.06 -7.39
N SER A 122 5.66 5.17 -6.40
CA SER A 122 6.80 4.26 -6.25
C SER A 122 6.92 3.30 -7.43
N LEU A 123 5.80 2.76 -7.92
CA LEU A 123 5.77 1.92 -9.11
C LEU A 123 6.17 2.70 -10.37
N GLY A 124 5.69 3.94 -10.52
CA GLY A 124 6.06 4.84 -11.60
C GLY A 124 7.56 5.11 -11.65
N ARG A 125 8.19 5.36 -10.49
CA ARG A 125 9.66 5.50 -10.38
C ARG A 125 10.40 4.24 -10.80
N LEU A 126 9.90 3.07 -10.38
CA LEU A 126 10.51 1.80 -10.77
C LEU A 126 10.43 1.58 -12.29
N TYR A 127 9.30 1.91 -12.93
CA TYR A 127 9.18 1.83 -14.38
C TYR A 127 10.14 2.78 -15.10
N MET A 128 10.36 3.99 -14.59
CA MET A 128 11.40 4.88 -15.13
C MET A 128 12.80 4.26 -15.02
N GLN A 129 13.13 3.65 -13.88
CA GLN A 129 14.43 2.97 -13.68
C GLN A 129 14.61 1.78 -14.63
N MET A 130 13.52 1.08 -14.96
CA MET A 130 13.51 -0.03 -15.93
C MET A 130 13.41 0.43 -17.39
N ASN A 131 13.38 1.75 -17.65
CA ASN A 131 13.20 2.35 -18.97
C ASN A 131 11.85 1.97 -19.66
N LEU A 132 10.84 1.62 -18.86
CA LEU A 132 9.50 1.25 -19.31
C LEU A 132 8.59 2.50 -19.35
N MET A 133 8.83 3.36 -20.32
CA MET A 133 8.23 4.70 -20.34
C MET A 133 6.73 4.72 -20.61
N ASP A 134 6.22 3.80 -21.42
CA ASP A 134 4.79 3.71 -21.72
C ASP A 134 3.98 3.38 -20.47
N LEU A 135 4.42 2.38 -19.70
CA LEU A 135 3.78 1.99 -18.44
C LEU A 135 3.88 3.10 -17.38
N CYS A 136 5.00 3.80 -17.33
CA CYS A 136 5.16 4.95 -16.44
C CYS A 136 4.13 6.05 -16.75
N ARG A 137 3.91 6.35 -18.04
CA ARG A 137 2.93 7.34 -18.49
C ARG A 137 1.51 6.96 -18.09
N ASP A 138 1.15 5.68 -18.25
CA ASP A 138 -0.16 5.17 -17.83
C ASP A 138 -0.38 5.36 -16.33
N ILE A 139 0.60 4.96 -15.51
CA ILE A 139 0.55 5.14 -14.05
C ILE A 139 0.46 6.63 -13.67
N CYS A 140 1.25 7.50 -14.30
CA CYS A 140 1.19 8.94 -14.04
C CYS A 140 -0.17 9.53 -14.43
N SER A 141 -0.76 9.07 -15.54
CA SER A 141 -2.11 9.49 -15.94
C SER A 141 -3.17 9.04 -14.92
N GLN A 142 -3.02 7.85 -14.34
CA GLN A 142 -3.89 7.34 -13.29
C GLN A 142 -3.74 8.18 -12.01
N ILE A 143 -2.50 8.48 -11.60
CA ILE A 143 -2.25 9.33 -10.43
C ILE A 143 -2.87 10.72 -10.63
N LEU A 144 -2.71 11.35 -11.79
CA LEU A 144 -3.27 12.68 -12.07
C LEU A 144 -4.81 12.70 -12.13
N ARG A 145 -5.46 11.55 -12.36
CA ARG A 145 -6.92 11.43 -12.24
C ARG A 145 -7.38 11.39 -10.79
N ILE A 146 -6.61 10.75 -9.92
CA ILE A 146 -6.90 10.64 -8.48
C ILE A 146 -6.55 11.96 -7.79
N ASP A 147 -5.34 12.46 -8.06
CA ASP A 147 -4.78 13.71 -7.53
C ASP A 147 -4.17 14.53 -8.67
N SER A 148 -4.98 15.47 -9.17
CA SER A 148 -4.62 16.39 -10.27
C SER A 148 -3.46 17.35 -9.95
N ASN A 149 -3.13 17.53 -8.66
CA ASN A 149 -2.06 18.43 -8.22
C ASN A 149 -0.80 17.71 -7.77
N ASN A 150 -0.72 16.39 -7.97
CA ASN A 150 0.46 15.64 -7.59
C ASN A 150 1.69 16.05 -8.42
N GLU A 151 2.64 16.73 -7.76
CA GLU A 151 3.90 17.16 -8.35
C GLU A 151 4.74 15.98 -8.82
N THR A 152 4.75 14.87 -8.08
CA THR A 152 5.61 13.72 -8.39
C THR A 152 5.22 13.06 -9.71
N ALA A 153 3.93 12.91 -10.00
CA ALA A 153 3.45 12.38 -11.28
C ALA A 153 3.73 13.35 -12.44
N SER A 154 3.61 14.66 -12.20
CA SER A 154 3.94 15.69 -13.18
C SER A 154 5.44 15.66 -13.54
N VAL A 155 6.30 15.51 -12.53
CA VAL A 155 7.76 15.39 -12.71
C VAL A 155 8.14 14.09 -13.43
N MET A 156 7.53 12.95 -13.09
CA MET A 156 7.79 11.68 -13.77
C MET A 156 7.39 11.72 -15.26
N MET A 157 6.27 12.34 -15.58
CA MET A 157 5.84 12.57 -16.97
C MET A 157 6.81 13.47 -17.75
N ALA A 158 7.40 14.47 -17.09
CA ALA A 158 8.38 15.37 -17.69
C ALA A 158 9.76 14.69 -17.88
N GLY A 159 10.20 13.90 -16.91
CA GLY A 159 11.48 13.18 -16.96
C GLY A 159 11.51 12.00 -17.93
N GLY A 160 10.34 11.54 -18.37
CA GLY A 160 10.17 10.37 -19.22
C GLY A 160 10.47 10.51 -20.72
N GLY A 161 11.25 11.51 -21.13
CA GLY A 161 11.67 11.67 -22.53
C GLY A 161 10.64 12.31 -23.46
N GLY A 162 9.60 12.95 -22.92
CA GLY A 162 8.59 13.64 -23.71
C GLY A 162 8.47 15.12 -23.36
N LEU A 163 9.39 15.95 -23.87
CA LEU A 163 9.23 17.43 -23.90
C LEU A 163 7.88 17.85 -24.49
N MET A 164 7.24 16.98 -25.28
CA MET A 164 5.94 17.23 -25.91
C MET A 164 4.74 17.05 -24.97
N SER A 165 4.87 16.29 -23.88
CA SER A 165 3.77 16.11 -22.90
C SER A 165 3.75 17.17 -21.80
N SER A 166 4.90 17.77 -21.46
CA SER A 166 4.93 18.90 -20.49
C SER A 166 4.14 20.10 -20.99
N GLN A 167 4.17 20.38 -22.30
CA GLN A 167 3.38 21.46 -22.88
C GLN A 167 1.87 21.15 -22.82
N ALA A 168 1.46 19.91 -23.05
CA ALA A 168 0.05 19.51 -22.97
C ALA A 168 -0.51 19.56 -21.53
N ILE A 169 0.28 19.17 -20.52
CA ILE A 169 -0.13 19.27 -19.11
C ILE A 169 -0.20 20.74 -18.68
N PHE A 170 0.79 21.55 -19.06
CA PHE A 170 0.79 22.99 -18.80
C PHE A 170 -0.40 23.68 -19.45
N LEU A 171 -0.68 23.41 -20.74
CA LEU A 171 -1.84 23.95 -21.46
C LEU A 171 -3.17 23.48 -20.87
N ARG A 172 -3.25 22.25 -20.34
CA ARG A 172 -4.45 21.76 -19.66
C ARG A 172 -4.68 22.44 -18.30
N LYS A 173 -3.63 22.64 -17.49
CA LYS A 173 -3.73 23.43 -16.24
C LYS A 173 -4.09 24.89 -16.53
N VAL A 174 -3.47 25.51 -17.54
CA VAL A 174 -3.77 26.89 -17.98
C VAL A 174 -5.21 27.03 -18.50
N SER A 175 -5.70 26.09 -19.31
CA SER A 175 -7.09 26.10 -19.79
C SER A 175 -8.11 25.96 -18.66
N ILE A 176 -7.82 25.14 -17.64
CA ILE A 176 -8.72 24.98 -16.49
C ILE A 176 -8.74 26.27 -15.66
N THR A 177 -7.61 26.94 -15.45
CA THR A 177 -7.57 28.23 -14.73
C THR A 177 -8.28 29.35 -15.48
N GLU A 178 -8.13 29.42 -16.81
CA GLU A 178 -8.86 30.39 -17.64
C GLU A 178 -10.37 30.13 -17.62
N GLN A 179 -10.81 28.87 -17.71
CA GLN A 179 -12.22 28.51 -17.60
C GLN A 179 -12.80 28.82 -16.21
N LEU A 180 -12.06 28.55 -15.13
CA LEU A 180 -12.48 28.91 -13.78
C LEU A 180 -12.59 30.43 -13.60
N GLN A 181 -11.65 31.20 -14.15
CA GLN A 181 -11.68 32.65 -14.05
C GLN A 181 -12.85 33.27 -14.82
N CYS A 182 -13.18 32.74 -16.01
CA CYS A 182 -14.40 33.11 -16.74
C CYS A 182 -15.68 32.76 -15.95
N ILE A 183 -15.74 31.58 -15.32
CA ILE A 183 -16.90 31.17 -14.51
C ILE A 183 -17.06 32.06 -13.27
N ILE A 184 -15.97 32.45 -12.61
CA ILE A 184 -15.99 33.37 -11.46
C ILE A 184 -16.46 34.77 -11.89
N ILE A 185 -16.05 35.28 -13.05
CA ILE A 185 -16.54 36.58 -13.57
C ILE A 185 -18.04 36.50 -13.88
N VAL A 186 -18.50 35.41 -14.51
CA VAL A 186 -19.91 35.23 -14.88
C VAL A 186 -20.82 35.04 -13.66
N LEU A 187 -20.36 34.33 -12.62
CA LEU A 187 -21.13 34.15 -11.38
C LEU A 187 -20.98 35.32 -10.40
N GLY A 188 -19.84 36.02 -10.40
CA GLY A 188 -19.55 37.17 -9.54
C GLY A 188 -20.27 38.47 -9.95
N LEU A 189 -20.71 38.58 -11.21
CA LEU A 189 -21.56 39.70 -11.68
C LEU A 189 -23.01 39.65 -11.16
N VAL A 190 -23.38 38.64 -10.36
CA VAL A 190 -24.73 38.51 -9.76
C VAL A 190 -24.79 38.99 -8.29
N VAL A 191 -23.67 39.36 -7.67
CA VAL A 191 -23.64 39.72 -6.22
C VAL A 191 -23.38 41.22 -5.95
N GLU A 192 -23.50 42.08 -6.97
CA GLU A 192 -23.59 43.55 -6.76
C GLU A 192 -24.96 44.07 -7.23
N ARG A 193 -26.01 43.77 -6.45
CA ARG A 193 -27.17 44.64 -6.25
C ARG A 193 -27.75 44.48 -4.85
#